data_AF-A0A0M3AUK8-F1
#
_entry.id   AF-A0A0M3AUK8-F1
#
_cell.length_a   1.000
_cell.length_b   1.000
_cell.length_c   1.000
_cell.angle_alpha   90.00
_cell.angle_beta   90.00
_cell.angle_gamma   90.00
#
_symmetry.space_group_name_H-M   'P 1'
#
loop_
_entity.id
_entity.type
_entity.pdbx_description
1 polymer ?
#
loop_
_entity_poly.entity_id
_entity_poly.type
_entity_poly.pdbx_seq_one_letter_code
_entity_poly.pdbx_strand_id
1 'polypeptide(L)'
;METIGRAALTVINGGMDSSMHSEKQLMSKPDIRLPETVEECFALKVWADAQDDRPAPASPLQITKHLTFMAATLPSKSTDDESGKMRVAVYSKILGAYSNEALAYMARRACSEMQWFPTPRQCLELVRQYQPPVSEKVEALALCHRFWEGKFDDFIFELEQGIAQQEMIDAAPLNWRKIAMERGFLRWVPEGDRYMIRHKLVGATA
;
A
#
# COMPACT_ATOMS: atom_id res chain seq x y z
N MET A 1 -21.12 -48.72 -55.42
CA MET A 1 -20.75 -48.06 -56.69
C MET A 1 -20.00 -46.79 -56.36
N GLU A 2 -18.76 -46.75 -56.81
CA GLU A 2 -18.06 -45.56 -57.35
C GLU A 2 -17.82 -44.32 -56.46
N THR A 3 -16.62 -44.33 -55.90
CA THR A 3 -15.54 -43.33 -55.91
C THR A 3 -15.66 -42.09 -56.82
N ILE A 4 -14.93 -41.03 -56.40
CA ILE A 4 -14.38 -39.84 -57.12
C ILE A 4 -15.09 -38.53 -56.68
N GLY A 5 -14.42 -37.47 -56.22
CA GLY A 5 -13.02 -37.12 -56.40
C GLY A 5 -12.50 -35.96 -55.54
N ARG A 6 -11.20 -35.75 -55.75
CA ARG A 6 -10.21 -34.93 -55.05
C ARG A 6 -10.38 -33.41 -55.21
N ALA A 7 -9.95 -32.72 -54.14
CA ALA A 7 -9.02 -31.57 -54.08
C ALA A 7 -9.19 -30.38 -55.03
N ALA A 8 -9.29 -29.18 -54.46
CA ALA A 8 -8.20 -28.19 -54.37
C ALA A 8 -8.77 -26.78 -54.14
N LEU A 9 -8.26 -26.03 -53.16
CA LEU A 9 -7.49 -24.79 -53.36
C LEU A 9 -7.38 -24.01 -52.04
N THR A 10 -6.13 -23.75 -51.68
CA THR A 10 -5.67 -22.79 -50.68
C THR A 10 -6.12 -21.36 -51.05
N VAL A 11 -6.69 -20.62 -50.09
CA VAL A 11 -6.60 -19.15 -50.06
C VAL A 11 -6.29 -18.71 -48.63
N ILE A 12 -5.15 -18.05 -48.53
CA ILE A 12 -4.62 -17.32 -47.38
C ILE A 12 -5.34 -15.96 -47.35
N ASN A 13 -5.88 -15.58 -46.20
CA ASN A 13 -6.05 -14.20 -45.69
C ASN A 13 -6.78 -14.34 -44.34
N GLY A 14 -6.16 -14.03 -43.21
CA GLY A 14 -5.80 -12.66 -42.84
C GLY A 14 -6.86 -12.12 -41.90
N GLY A 15 -6.87 -12.61 -40.66
CA GLY A 15 -7.76 -12.16 -39.58
C GLY A 15 -6.92 -11.65 -38.42
N MET A 16 -6.84 -10.33 -38.31
CA MET A 16 -6.24 -9.62 -37.19
C MET A 16 -7.09 -9.80 -35.93
N ASP A 17 -6.86 -10.88 -35.18
CA ASP A 17 -7.29 -10.92 -33.80
C ASP A 17 -6.21 -10.26 -32.94
N SER A 18 -6.39 -8.95 -32.75
CA SER A 18 -5.78 -8.17 -31.67
C SER A 18 -6.24 -8.73 -30.32
N SER A 19 -5.66 -9.85 -29.92
CA SER A 19 -5.66 -10.26 -28.52
C SER A 19 -4.51 -9.55 -27.83
N MET A 20 -4.71 -8.27 -27.51
CA MET A 20 -4.03 -7.64 -26.39
C MET A 20 -4.52 -8.33 -25.12
N HIS A 21 -4.02 -9.54 -24.87
CA HIS A 21 -3.84 -9.99 -23.51
C HIS A 21 -2.77 -9.07 -22.92
N SER A 22 -3.25 -8.05 -22.20
CA SER A 22 -2.51 -7.44 -21.11
C SER A 22 -2.09 -8.58 -20.18
N GLU A 23 -0.95 -9.20 -20.49
CA GLU A 23 -0.13 -9.86 -19.50
C GLU A 23 0.18 -8.78 -18.46
N LYS A 24 -0.64 -8.75 -17.41
CA LYS A 24 -0.17 -8.30 -16.10
C LYS A 24 1.03 -9.17 -15.82
N GLN A 25 2.21 -8.69 -16.22
CA GLN A 25 3.47 -9.30 -15.89
C GLN A 25 3.48 -9.39 -14.37
N LEU A 26 3.18 -10.58 -13.88
CA LEU A 26 3.02 -10.88 -12.47
C LEU A 26 4.44 -10.76 -11.91
N MET A 27 4.84 -9.54 -11.52
CA MET A 27 6.15 -9.35 -10.90
C MET A 27 6.16 -10.26 -9.67
N SER A 28 7.08 -11.23 -9.66
CA SER A 28 7.19 -12.16 -8.55
C SER A 28 7.36 -11.36 -7.27
N LYS A 29 6.57 -11.69 -6.24
CA LYS A 29 6.63 -11.00 -4.94
C LYS A 29 8.09 -10.94 -4.46
N PRO A 30 8.68 -9.73 -4.32
CA PRO A 30 10.01 -9.58 -3.75
C PRO A 30 9.99 -9.91 -2.26
N ASP A 31 11.15 -10.25 -1.72
CA ASP A 31 11.29 -10.47 -0.28
C ASP A 31 11.10 -9.16 0.48
N ILE A 32 10.23 -9.16 1.50
CA ILE A 32 9.91 -7.95 2.27
C ILE A 32 10.94 -7.83 3.39
N ARG A 33 12.07 -7.23 3.03
CA ARG A 33 13.19 -6.95 3.94
C ARG A 33 13.81 -5.61 3.62
N LEU A 34 14.66 -5.10 4.50
CA LEU A 34 15.40 -3.87 4.25
C LEU A 34 16.25 -4.05 2.98
N PRO A 35 16.06 -3.24 1.93
CA PRO A 35 16.86 -3.35 0.71
C PRO A 35 18.34 -3.07 0.99
N GLU A 36 19.23 -3.77 0.31
CA GLU A 36 20.68 -3.51 0.37
C GLU A 36 21.12 -2.63 -0.81
N THR A 37 20.43 -2.73 -1.94
CA THR A 37 20.72 -1.99 -3.17
C THR A 37 19.58 -1.06 -3.60
N VAL A 38 19.91 -0.11 -4.48
CA VAL A 38 18.92 0.82 -5.06
C VAL A 38 17.94 0.07 -5.96
N GLU A 39 18.43 -0.94 -6.70
CA GLU A 39 17.62 -1.78 -7.57
C GLU A 39 16.61 -2.60 -6.79
N GLU A 40 17.02 -3.18 -5.65
CA GLU A 40 16.12 -3.90 -4.75
C GLU A 40 15.05 -2.97 -4.17
N CYS A 41 15.45 -1.77 -3.73
CA CYS A 41 14.50 -0.78 -3.21
C CYS A 41 13.48 -0.35 -4.28
N PHE A 42 13.93 -0.15 -5.52
CA PHE A 42 13.04 0.20 -6.62
C PHE A 42 12.07 -0.94 -6.95
N ALA A 43 12.54 -2.18 -7.03
CA ALA A 43 11.70 -3.34 -7.27
C ALA A 43 10.64 -3.53 -6.16
N LEU A 44 11.04 -3.38 -4.90
CA LEU A 44 10.15 -3.46 -3.74
C LEU A 44 9.09 -2.35 -3.77
N LYS A 45 9.48 -1.12 -4.10
CA LYS A 45 8.57 0.02 -4.25
C LYS A 45 7.56 -0.21 -5.38
N VAL A 46 8.03 -0.62 -6.57
CA VAL A 46 7.16 -0.89 -7.73
C VAL A 46 6.14 -1.99 -7.41
N TRP A 47 6.59 -3.07 -6.75
CA TRP A 47 5.68 -4.12 -6.31
C TRP A 47 4.64 -3.61 -5.31
N ALA A 48 5.05 -2.82 -4.32
CA ALA A 48 4.17 -2.27 -3.29
C ALA A 48 3.13 -1.31 -3.87
N ASP A 49 3.54 -0.40 -4.76
CA ASP A 49 2.66 0.55 -5.43
C ASP A 49 1.62 -0.15 -6.32
N ALA A 50 1.96 -1.33 -6.86
CA ALA A 50 1.05 -2.16 -7.64
C ALA A 50 0.01 -2.94 -6.79
N GLN A 51 0.18 -3.03 -5.46
CA GLN A 51 -0.78 -3.72 -4.60
C GLN A 51 -2.02 -2.85 -4.32
N ASP A 52 -3.21 -3.43 -4.51
CA ASP A 52 -4.46 -2.89 -3.98
C ASP A 52 -4.77 -3.58 -2.64
N ASP A 53 -4.49 -2.89 -1.55
CA ASP A 53 -4.67 -3.36 -0.17
C ASP A 53 -5.96 -2.84 0.46
N ARG A 54 -6.87 -2.27 -0.33
CA ARG A 54 -8.17 -1.81 0.17
C ARG A 54 -8.99 -3.02 0.60
N PRO A 55 -9.45 -3.06 1.86
CA PRO A 55 -10.18 -4.22 2.34
C PRO A 55 -11.55 -4.28 1.66
N ALA A 56 -11.88 -5.44 1.10
CA ALA A 56 -13.17 -5.65 0.46
C ALA A 56 -14.32 -5.48 1.46
N PRO A 57 -15.44 -4.86 1.05
CA PRO A 57 -16.64 -4.78 1.88
C PRO A 57 -17.17 -6.18 2.23
N ALA A 58 -17.72 -6.33 3.43
CA ALA A 58 -18.30 -7.58 3.88
C ALA A 58 -19.52 -7.96 3.04
N SER A 59 -19.63 -9.24 2.69
CA SER A 59 -20.84 -9.78 2.07
C SER A 59 -22.03 -9.73 3.03
N PRO A 60 -23.29 -9.69 2.52
CA PRO A 60 -24.49 -9.74 3.36
C PRO A 60 -24.51 -10.95 4.31
N LEU A 61 -23.98 -12.10 3.86
CA LEU A 61 -23.88 -13.30 4.68
C LEU A 61 -22.90 -13.14 5.85
N GLN A 62 -21.74 -12.50 5.61
CA GLN A 62 -20.77 -12.20 6.67
C GLN A 62 -21.35 -11.23 7.71
N ILE A 63 -22.04 -10.18 7.26
CA ILE A 63 -22.72 -9.24 8.16
C ILE A 63 -23.73 -9.99 9.03
N THR A 64 -24.57 -10.82 8.41
CA THR A 64 -25.58 -11.62 9.13
C THR A 64 -24.92 -12.52 10.18
N LYS A 65 -23.80 -13.18 9.86
CA LYS A 65 -23.06 -14.01 10.82
C LYS A 65 -22.62 -13.22 12.05
N HIS A 66 -22.08 -12.02 11.88
CA HIS A 66 -21.65 -11.17 13.00
C HIS A 66 -22.82 -10.69 13.85
N LEU A 67 -23.96 -10.36 13.23
CA LEU A 67 -25.18 -10.00 13.96
C LEU A 67 -25.75 -11.18 14.75
N THR A 68 -25.80 -12.37 14.16
CA THR A 68 -26.24 -13.60 14.84
C THR A 68 -25.32 -13.95 16.01
N PHE A 69 -24.00 -13.77 15.84
CA PHE A 69 -23.04 -13.97 16.92
C PHE A 69 -23.31 -13.07 18.13
N MET A 70 -23.57 -11.76 17.90
CA MET A 70 -23.96 -10.84 18.97
C MET A 70 -25.32 -11.19 19.56
N ALA A 71 -26.29 -11.60 18.74
CA ALA A 71 -27.64 -11.94 19.21
C ALA A 71 -27.67 -13.22 20.06
N ALA A 72 -26.74 -14.14 19.83
CA ALA A 72 -26.60 -15.36 20.62
C ALA A 72 -25.95 -15.12 22.00
N THR A 73 -25.21 -14.02 22.16
CA THR A 73 -24.42 -13.74 23.38
C THR A 73 -24.98 -12.60 24.21
N LEU A 74 -25.69 -11.66 23.58
CA LEU A 74 -26.24 -10.48 24.24
C LEU A 74 -27.76 -10.57 24.33
N PRO A 75 -28.35 -10.19 25.48
CA PRO A 75 -29.80 -10.10 25.59
C PRO A 75 -30.31 -9.03 24.62
N SER A 76 -31.44 -9.34 23.99
CA SER A 76 -32.14 -8.41 23.11
C SER A 76 -33.64 -8.49 23.34
N LYS A 77 -34.38 -7.43 23.00
CA LYS A 77 -35.84 -7.44 23.09
C LYS A 77 -36.37 -8.56 22.20
N SER A 78 -37.28 -9.40 22.75
CA SER A 78 -37.99 -10.42 21.97
C SER A 78 -38.71 -9.73 20.81
N THR A 79 -38.33 -10.12 19.59
CA THR A 79 -38.98 -9.66 18.37
C THR A 79 -39.55 -10.84 17.62
N ASP A 80 -40.67 -10.63 16.95
CA ASP A 80 -41.15 -11.55 15.92
C ASP A 80 -40.16 -11.63 14.74
N ASP A 81 -40.36 -12.65 13.90
CA ASP A 81 -39.47 -12.94 12.77
C ASP A 81 -39.40 -11.80 11.75
N GLU A 82 -40.49 -11.07 11.55
CA GLU A 82 -40.56 -9.94 10.61
C GLU A 82 -39.72 -8.76 11.11
N SER A 83 -39.86 -8.39 12.39
CA SER A 83 -39.02 -7.37 13.02
C SER A 83 -37.55 -7.78 13.08
N GLY A 84 -37.26 -9.08 13.22
CA GLY A 84 -35.91 -9.63 13.13
C GLY A 84 -35.28 -9.42 11.75
N LYS A 85 -36.01 -9.74 10.69
CA LYS A 85 -35.55 -9.53 9.30
C LYS A 85 -35.32 -8.06 8.99
N MET A 86 -36.23 -7.18 9.41
CA MET A 86 -36.09 -5.74 9.18
C MET A 86 -34.87 -5.17 9.91
N ARG A 87 -34.60 -5.64 11.13
CA ARG A 87 -33.38 -5.30 11.87
C ARG A 87 -32.13 -5.64 11.07
N VAL A 88 -31.99 -6.88 10.62
CA VAL A 88 -30.82 -7.33 9.83
C VAL A 88 -30.65 -6.50 8.55
N ALA A 89 -31.74 -6.14 7.87
CA ALA A 89 -31.69 -5.31 6.67
C ALA A 89 -31.12 -3.90 6.96
N VAL A 90 -31.56 -3.28 8.06
CA VAL A 90 -31.06 -1.96 8.51
C VAL A 90 -29.56 -2.03 8.82
N TYR A 91 -29.13 -3.03 9.61
CA TYR A 91 -27.71 -3.21 9.92
C TYR A 91 -26.88 -3.45 8.66
N SER A 92 -27.36 -4.28 7.73
CA SER A 92 -26.65 -4.56 6.48
C SER A 92 -26.44 -3.30 5.63
N LYS A 93 -27.44 -2.40 5.59
CA LYS A 93 -27.32 -1.13 4.87
C LYS A 93 -26.31 -0.17 5.51
N ILE A 94 -26.23 -0.15 6.84
CA ILE A 94 -25.35 0.76 7.58
C ILE A 94 -23.91 0.23 7.62
N LEU A 95 -23.75 -1.08 7.83
CA LEU A 95 -22.45 -1.72 8.03
C LEU A 95 -21.85 -2.30 6.75
N GLY A 96 -22.58 -2.30 5.64
CA GLY A 96 -22.17 -2.94 4.39
C GLY A 96 -20.94 -2.35 3.70
N ALA A 97 -20.49 -1.16 4.11
CA ALA A 97 -19.25 -0.56 3.60
C ALA A 97 -17.98 -1.05 4.33
N TYR A 98 -18.13 -1.72 5.47
CA TYR A 98 -16.99 -2.16 6.28
C TYR A 98 -16.57 -3.59 5.91
N SER A 99 -15.29 -3.87 6.13
CA SER A 99 -14.72 -5.19 5.84
C SER A 99 -15.14 -6.24 6.87
N ASN A 100 -15.02 -7.52 6.48
CA ASN A 100 -15.33 -8.63 7.38
C ASN A 100 -14.56 -8.57 8.71
N GLU A 101 -13.28 -8.20 8.67
CA GLU A 101 -12.43 -8.11 9.86
C GLU A 101 -12.84 -6.96 10.78
N ALA A 102 -13.20 -5.80 10.20
CA ALA A 102 -13.71 -4.68 10.97
C ALA A 102 -15.01 -5.04 11.71
N LEU A 103 -15.91 -5.77 11.04
CA LEU A 103 -17.15 -6.26 11.64
C LEU A 103 -16.91 -7.35 12.68
N ALA A 104 -15.92 -8.23 12.47
CA ALA A 104 -15.52 -9.22 13.47
C ALA A 104 -14.97 -8.54 14.74
N TYR A 105 -14.14 -7.51 14.58
CA TYR A 105 -13.65 -6.68 15.68
C TYR A 105 -14.80 -6.02 16.45
N MET A 106 -15.72 -5.36 15.72
CA MET A 106 -16.90 -4.74 16.30
C MET A 106 -17.74 -5.75 17.09
N ALA A 107 -18.02 -6.92 16.54
CA ALA A 107 -18.83 -7.95 17.20
C ALA A 107 -18.17 -8.45 18.49
N ARG A 108 -16.86 -8.72 18.48
CA ARG A 108 -16.12 -9.13 19.69
C ARG A 108 -16.13 -8.06 20.77
N ARG A 109 -15.91 -6.79 20.41
CA ARG A 109 -15.95 -5.65 21.33
C ARG A 109 -17.34 -5.45 21.93
N ALA A 110 -18.39 -5.52 21.10
CA ALA A 110 -19.77 -5.45 21.57
C ALA A 110 -20.07 -6.52 22.63
N CYS A 111 -19.71 -7.78 22.37
CA CYS A 111 -19.90 -8.87 23.33
C CYS A 111 -19.08 -8.71 24.63
N SER A 112 -17.94 -8.02 24.57
CA SER A 112 -17.06 -7.83 25.73
C SER A 112 -17.45 -6.64 26.60
N GLU A 113 -18.04 -5.59 26.02
CA GLU A 113 -18.23 -4.30 26.71
C GLU A 113 -19.70 -3.97 26.96
N MET A 114 -20.62 -4.54 26.18
CA MET A 114 -22.02 -4.17 26.22
C MET A 114 -22.84 -5.20 26.96
N GLN A 115 -23.78 -4.72 27.77
CA GLN A 115 -24.71 -5.59 28.51
C GLN A 115 -25.95 -5.97 27.67
N TRP A 116 -26.19 -5.26 26.57
CA TRP A 116 -27.35 -5.41 25.69
C TRP A 116 -26.92 -5.36 24.23
N PHE A 117 -27.73 -5.93 23.35
CA PHE A 117 -27.49 -5.89 21.91
C PHE A 117 -27.30 -4.43 21.44
N PRO A 118 -26.19 -4.10 20.75
CA PRO A 118 -25.86 -2.73 20.37
C PRO A 118 -26.89 -2.14 19.40
N THR A 119 -27.04 -0.83 19.43
CA THR A 119 -27.72 -0.06 18.37
C THR A 119 -26.81 0.14 17.15
N PRO A 120 -27.34 0.49 15.96
CA PRO A 120 -26.50 0.74 14.78
C PRO A 120 -25.47 1.85 15.00
N ARG A 121 -25.82 2.87 15.80
CA ARG A 121 -24.89 3.95 16.17
C ARG A 121 -23.72 3.42 17.00
N GLN A 122 -23.99 2.59 18.01
CA GLN A 122 -22.94 2.00 18.84
C GLN A 122 -22.05 1.05 18.02
N CYS A 123 -22.62 0.29 17.07
CA CYS A 123 -21.84 -0.50 16.12
C CYS A 123 -20.87 0.39 15.31
N LEU A 124 -21.33 1.56 14.83
CA LEU A 124 -20.47 2.50 14.12
C LEU A 124 -19.37 3.09 15.01
N GLU A 125 -19.67 3.36 16.28
CA GLU A 125 -18.69 3.86 17.25
C GLU A 125 -17.60 2.82 17.54
N LEU A 126 -17.97 1.53 17.63
CA LEU A 126 -17.03 0.43 17.80
C LEU A 126 -16.19 0.18 16.54
N VAL A 127 -16.81 0.09 15.36
CA VAL A 127 -16.07 -0.24 14.12
C VAL A 127 -15.07 0.86 13.74
N ARG A 128 -15.33 2.13 14.11
CA ARG A 128 -14.39 3.24 13.90
C ARG A 128 -13.10 3.13 14.70
N GLN A 129 -13.10 2.33 15.77
CA GLN A 129 -11.91 2.07 16.58
C GLN A 129 -11.03 0.96 15.97
N TYR A 130 -11.53 0.27 14.95
CA TYR A 130 -10.78 -0.79 14.28
C TYR A 130 -9.58 -0.21 13.54
N GLN A 131 -8.40 -0.72 13.88
CA GLN A 131 -7.17 -0.48 13.13
C GLN A 131 -6.83 -1.76 12.37
N PRO A 132 -6.79 -1.73 11.03
CA PRO A 132 -6.35 -2.89 10.27
C PRO A 132 -4.88 -3.21 10.61
N PRO A 133 -4.49 -4.50 10.55
CA PRO A 133 -3.08 -4.85 10.64
C PRO A 133 -2.30 -4.17 9.51
N VAL A 134 -1.03 -3.86 9.77
CA VAL A 134 -0.13 -3.27 8.78
C VAL A 134 -0.07 -4.20 7.58
N SER A 135 -0.41 -3.69 6.39
CA SER A 135 -0.34 -4.46 5.17
C SER A 135 1.11 -4.61 4.72
N GLU A 136 1.42 -5.71 4.03
CA GLU A 136 2.74 -5.95 3.42
C GLU A 136 3.19 -4.78 2.52
N LYS A 137 2.24 -4.12 1.86
CA LYS A 137 2.48 -2.90 1.09
C LYS A 137 3.01 -1.77 1.96
N VAL A 138 2.36 -1.49 3.09
CA VAL A 138 2.78 -0.43 4.01
C VAL A 138 4.16 -0.76 4.59
N GLU A 139 4.40 -2.02 4.95
CA GLU A 139 5.70 -2.48 5.42
C GLU A 139 6.80 -2.29 4.36
N ALA A 140 6.56 -2.73 3.13
CA ALA A 140 7.49 -2.56 2.01
C ALA A 140 7.82 -1.08 1.76
N LEU A 141 6.82 -0.20 1.75
CA LEU A 141 7.02 1.24 1.57
C LEU A 141 7.82 1.86 2.72
N ALA A 142 7.58 1.41 3.97
CA ALA A 142 8.35 1.86 5.13
C ALA A 142 9.82 1.42 5.06
N LEU A 143 10.09 0.21 4.56
CA LEU A 143 11.45 -0.28 4.34
C LEU A 143 12.17 0.51 3.25
N CYS A 144 11.49 0.83 2.15
CA CYS A 144 12.02 1.71 1.11
C CYS A 144 12.33 3.11 1.66
N HIS A 145 11.46 3.66 2.50
CA HIS A 145 11.72 4.95 3.15
C HIS A 145 12.98 4.90 4.02
N ARG A 146 13.09 3.89 4.89
CA ARG A 146 14.24 3.69 5.77
C ARG A 146 15.54 3.53 5.00
N PHE A 147 15.52 2.84 3.86
CA PHE A 147 16.68 2.71 2.98
C PHE A 147 17.17 4.07 2.48
N TRP A 148 16.25 4.91 1.97
CA TRP A 148 16.60 6.23 1.46
C TRP A 148 17.01 7.21 2.56
N GLU A 149 16.41 7.12 3.76
CA GLU A 149 16.86 7.85 4.94
C GLU A 149 18.30 7.50 5.28
N GLY A 150 18.64 6.21 5.36
CA GLY A 150 20.01 5.77 5.64
C GLY A 150 21.02 6.29 4.60
N LYS A 151 20.70 6.17 3.30
CA LYS A 151 21.54 6.70 2.23
C LYS A 151 21.71 8.22 2.29
N PHE A 152 20.68 8.94 2.71
CA PHE A 152 20.75 10.38 2.90
C PHE A 152 21.60 10.76 4.12
N ASP A 153 21.46 10.03 5.22
CA ASP A 153 22.24 10.23 6.44
C ASP A 153 23.73 9.97 6.17
N ASP A 154 24.07 8.90 5.45
CA ASP A 154 25.43 8.63 4.97
C ASP A 154 25.95 9.79 4.11
N PHE A 155 25.12 10.31 3.19
CA PHE A 155 25.49 11.44 2.34
C PHE A 155 25.81 12.71 3.14
N ILE A 156 24.99 13.04 4.14
CA ILE A 156 25.23 14.18 5.02
C ILE A 156 26.46 13.94 5.89
N PHE A 157 26.65 12.72 6.40
CA PHE A 157 27.80 12.37 7.22
C PHE A 157 29.12 12.57 6.47
N GLU A 158 29.21 12.12 5.21
CA GLU A 158 30.41 12.32 4.38
C GLU A 158 30.71 13.81 4.11
N LEU A 159 29.66 14.63 3.92
CA LEU A 159 29.78 16.08 3.78
C LEU A 159 30.27 16.73 5.08
N GLU A 160 29.79 16.29 6.24
CA GLU A 160 30.21 16.78 7.54
C GLU A 160 31.68 16.45 7.86
N GLN A 161 32.11 15.23 7.52
CA GLN A 161 33.49 14.79 7.69
C GLN A 161 34.46 15.39 6.66
N GLY A 162 33.93 16.04 5.60
CA GLY A 162 34.74 16.62 4.54
C GLY A 162 35.46 15.60 3.65
N ILE A 163 34.97 14.35 3.65
CA ILE A 163 35.49 13.26 2.82
C ILE A 163 34.69 13.06 1.53
N ALA A 164 33.53 13.71 1.43
CA ALA A 164 32.69 13.69 0.23
C ALA A 164 33.48 14.17 -1.01
N GLN A 165 33.28 13.48 -2.13
CA GLN A 165 33.87 13.82 -3.43
C GLN A 165 32.86 14.50 -4.34
N GLN A 166 33.34 15.18 -5.39
CA GLN A 166 32.46 15.89 -6.32
C GLN A 166 31.56 14.90 -7.10
N GLU A 167 32.06 13.70 -7.46
CA GLU A 167 31.26 12.69 -8.14
C GLU A 167 30.04 12.26 -7.30
N MET A 168 30.20 12.14 -5.98
CA MET A 168 29.13 11.79 -5.05
C MET A 168 28.03 12.86 -5.02
N ILE A 169 28.41 14.14 -5.02
CA ILE A 169 27.47 15.27 -5.03
C ILE A 169 26.70 15.32 -6.34
N ASP A 170 27.40 15.12 -7.46
CA ASP A 170 26.78 15.17 -8.79
C ASP A 170 25.80 14.00 -9.01
N ALA A 171 26.12 12.82 -8.47
CA ALA A 171 25.25 11.65 -8.47
C ALA A 171 24.05 11.77 -7.51
N ALA A 172 24.14 12.61 -6.47
CA ALA A 172 23.09 12.74 -5.47
C ALA A 172 21.79 13.37 -6.05
N PRO A 173 20.60 12.96 -5.56
CA PRO A 173 19.34 13.60 -5.91
C PRO A 173 19.35 15.13 -5.68
N LEU A 174 18.65 15.87 -6.55
CA LEU A 174 18.64 17.34 -6.51
C LEU A 174 18.10 17.89 -5.18
N ASN A 175 17.08 17.25 -4.61
CA ASN A 175 16.53 17.60 -3.31
C ASN A 175 17.57 17.44 -2.19
N TRP A 176 18.39 16.40 -2.22
CA TRP A 176 19.47 16.21 -1.23
C TRP A 176 20.52 17.30 -1.33
N ARG A 177 20.94 17.65 -2.56
CA ARG A 177 21.86 18.77 -2.81
C ARG A 177 21.32 20.11 -2.30
N LYS A 178 20.04 20.38 -2.53
CA LYS A 178 19.37 21.59 -2.00
C LYS A 178 19.38 21.62 -0.47
N ILE A 179 19.01 20.52 0.18
CA ILE A 179 19.03 20.43 1.65
C ILE A 179 20.46 20.62 2.19
N ALA A 180 21.45 19.99 1.57
CA ALA A 180 22.85 20.15 1.96
C ALA A 180 23.38 21.58 1.73
N MET A 181 22.91 22.28 0.71
CA MET A 181 23.18 23.70 0.48
C MET A 181 22.55 24.58 1.57
N GLU A 182 21.28 24.35 1.90
CA GLU A 182 20.56 25.07 2.97
C GLU A 182 21.23 24.87 4.34
N ARG A 183 21.75 23.65 4.60
CA ARG A 183 22.54 23.34 5.79
C ARG A 183 23.97 23.90 5.75
N GLY A 184 24.38 24.50 4.64
CA GLY A 184 25.67 25.19 4.50
C GLY A 184 26.86 24.31 4.12
N PHE A 185 26.64 23.03 3.79
CA PHE A 185 27.69 22.10 3.34
C PHE A 185 28.07 22.32 1.88
N LEU A 186 27.09 22.67 1.04
CA LEU A 186 27.28 22.93 -0.38
C LEU A 186 27.07 24.40 -0.72
N ARG A 187 27.67 24.85 -1.83
CA ARG A 187 27.39 26.13 -2.48
C ARG A 187 27.03 25.91 -3.94
N TRP A 188 26.09 26.71 -4.43
CA TRP A 188 25.78 26.78 -5.85
C TRP A 188 26.82 27.64 -6.59
N VAL A 189 27.36 27.14 -7.71
CA VAL A 189 28.30 27.86 -8.57
C VAL A 189 27.65 28.09 -9.94
N PRO A 190 27.21 29.33 -10.25
CA PRO A 190 26.51 29.65 -11.49
C PRO A 190 27.32 29.39 -12.75
N GLU A 191 28.63 29.59 -12.68
CA GLU A 191 29.56 29.50 -13.83
C GLU A 191 29.74 28.07 -14.35
N GLY A 192 29.40 27.06 -13.53
CA GLY A 192 29.46 25.65 -13.91
C GLY A 192 28.15 24.90 -13.69
N ASP A 193 27.04 25.62 -13.43
CA ASP A 193 25.71 25.06 -13.16
C ASP A 193 25.71 23.87 -12.18
N ARG A 194 26.54 23.95 -11.12
CA ARG A 194 26.80 22.82 -10.23
C ARG A 194 26.90 23.19 -8.75
N TYR A 195 26.66 22.19 -7.90
CA TYR A 195 26.89 22.28 -6.46
C TYR A 195 28.33 21.90 -6.15
N MET A 196 29.03 22.69 -5.33
CA MET A 196 30.39 22.39 -4.89
C MET A 196 30.48 22.40 -3.36
N ILE A 197 31.40 21.62 -2.80
CA ILE A 197 31.67 21.60 -1.35
C ILE A 197 32.10 23.00 -0.90
N ARG A 198 31.48 23.47 0.18
CA ARG A 198 31.94 24.67 0.87
C ARG A 198 33.12 24.28 1.74
N HIS A 199 34.34 24.52 1.26
CA HIS A 199 35.51 24.40 2.13
C HIS A 199 35.32 25.33 3.33
N LYS A 200 35.35 24.77 4.56
CA LYS A 200 35.57 25.57 5.76
C LYS A 200 36.89 26.28 5.53
N LEU A 201 36.88 27.61 5.58
CA LEU A 201 38.12 28.38 5.67
C LEU A 201 38.83 27.86 6.92
N VAL A 202 39.79 26.95 6.74
CA VAL A 202 40.80 26.67 7.75
C VAL A 202 41.38 28.03 8.05
N GLY A 203 41.21 28.49 9.28
CA GLY A 203 41.61 29.82 9.70
C GLY A 203 43.01 30.09 9.15
N ALA A 204 43.12 31.14 8.33
CA ALA A 204 44.39 31.80 8.13
C ALA A 204 44.79 32.37 9.49
N THR A 205 45.41 31.53 10.34
CA THR A 205 46.22 32.00 11.44
C THR A 205 47.47 32.58 10.80
N ALA A 206 47.46 33.91 10.73
CA ALA A 206 48.64 34.75 10.56
C ALA A 206 49.68 34.47 11.65
#